data_AF-A0A1G3XSR3-F1
#
_entry.id   AF-A0A1G3XSR3-F1
#
_cell.length_a   1.000
_cell.length_b   1.000
_cell.length_c   1.000
_cell.angle_alpha   90.00
_cell.angle_beta   90.00
_cell.angle_gamma   90.00
#
_symmetry.space_group_name_H-M   'P 1'
#
loop_
_entity.id
_entity.type
_entity.pdbx_description
1 polymer ?
#
loop_
_entity_poly.entity_id
_entity_poly.type
_entity_poly.pdbx_seq_one_letter_code
_entity_poly.pdbx_strand_id
1 'polypeptide(L)'
;MDRTKLYVYVWGILVAFTIIEVLTLLAPLTHTVIIAAVITVASVKAIAVVSIYQHLKDEPTSVKMFPLTLLILLIVFLLLALLIAMPNMMVQ
;
A
#
# COMPACT_ATOMS: atom_id res chain seq x y z
N MET A 1 21.32 -11.47 13.40
CA MET A 1 19.96 -11.93 13.76
C MET A 1 19.56 -12.99 12.77
N ASP A 2 19.00 -14.11 13.23
CA ASP A 2 18.57 -15.19 12.34
C ASP A 2 17.47 -14.69 11.38
N ARG A 3 17.51 -15.06 10.09
CA ARG A 3 16.57 -14.52 9.08
C ARG A 3 15.11 -14.80 9.48
N THR A 4 14.87 -15.97 10.06
CA THR A 4 13.57 -16.37 10.61
C THR A 4 13.06 -15.38 11.66
N LYS A 5 13.92 -14.90 12.55
CA LYS A 5 13.54 -13.91 13.57
C LYS A 5 13.17 -12.58 12.93
N LEU A 6 13.89 -12.15 11.88
CA LEU A 6 13.58 -10.94 11.14
C LEU A 6 12.18 -11.02 10.50
N TYR A 7 11.84 -12.13 9.86
CA TYR A 7 10.50 -12.34 9.29
C TYR A 7 9.41 -12.25 10.34
N VAL A 8 9.59 -12.92 11.48
CA VAL A 8 8.61 -12.91 12.58
C VAL A 8 8.40 -11.50 13.14
N TYR A 9 9.48 -10.73 13.32
CA TYR A 9 9.36 -9.33 13.78
C TYR A 9 8.62 -8.46 12.78
N VAL A 10 8.97 -8.54 11.50
CA VAL A 10 8.34 -7.74 10.43
C VAL A 10 6.87 -8.14 10.29
N TRP A 11 6.57 -9.43 10.36
CA TRP A 11 5.20 -9.93 10.38
C TRP A 11 4.39 -9.33 11.54
N GLY A 12 4.95 -9.35 12.76
CA GLY A 12 4.31 -8.75 13.93
C GLY A 12 4.01 -7.26 13.74
N ILE A 13 4.94 -6.50 13.13
CA ILE A 13 4.74 -5.08 12.79
C ILE A 13 3.61 -4.91 11.77
N LEU A 14 3.56 -5.73 10.72
CA LEU A 14 2.49 -5.69 9.70
C LEU A 14 1.10 -5.97 10.32
N VAL A 15 1.04 -6.91 11.26
CA VAL A 15 -0.19 -7.21 12.01
C VAL A 15 -0.58 -6.02 12.88
N ALA A 16 0.36 -5.43 13.62
CA ALA A 16 0.10 -4.24 14.43
C ALA A 16 -0.43 -3.06 13.59
N PHE A 17 0.14 -2.83 12.41
CA PHE A 17 -0.35 -1.83 11.47
C PHE A 17 -1.76 -2.11 10.97
N THR A 18 -2.10 -3.38 10.72
CA THR A 18 -3.47 -3.76 10.35
C THR A 18 -4.46 -3.50 11.49
N ILE A 19 -4.07 -3.78 12.74
CA ILE A 19 -4.89 -3.45 13.91
C ILE A 19 -5.11 -1.94 14.01
N ILE A 20 -4.05 -1.14 13.83
CA ILE A 20 -4.14 0.33 13.83
C ILE A 20 -5.09 0.84 12.74
N GLU A 21 -5.04 0.27 11.53
CA GLU A 21 -5.98 0.59 10.46
C GLU A 21 -7.43 0.34 10.86
N VAL A 22 -7.72 -0.84 11.42
CA VAL A 22 -9.07 -1.19 11.89
C VAL A 22 -9.53 -0.24 12.99
N LEU A 23 -8.67 0.07 13.96
CA LEU A 23 -8.99 1.03 15.03
C LEU A 23 -9.23 2.44 14.47
N THR A 24 -8.49 2.85 13.46
CA THR A 24 -8.65 4.15 12.79
C THR A 24 -9.99 4.23 12.06
N LEU A 25 -10.43 3.14 11.44
CA LEU A 25 -11.74 3.04 10.78
C LEU A 25 -12.92 3.12 11.77
N LEU A 26 -12.72 2.66 13.01
CA LEU A 26 -13.73 2.70 14.07
C LEU A 26 -13.71 4.00 14.88
N ALA A 27 -12.67 4.81 14.74
CA ALA A 27 -12.54 6.07 15.45
C ALA A 27 -13.50 7.13 14.86
N PRO A 28 -14.03 8.05 15.68
CA PRO A 28 -14.89 9.15 15.23
C PRO A 28 -14.06 10.26 14.58
N LEU A 29 -13.26 9.92 13.57
CA LEU A 29 -12.41 10.82 12.81
C LEU A 29 -13.11 11.25 11.52
N THR A 30 -12.67 12.38 10.96
CA THR A 30 -13.19 12.80 9.65
C THR A 30 -12.72 11.84 8.55
N HIS A 31 -13.57 11.65 7.54
CA HIS A 31 -13.29 10.72 6.43
C HIS A 31 -11.94 10.98 5.76
N THR A 32 -11.55 12.25 5.59
CA THR A 32 -10.26 12.64 5.03
C THR A 32 -9.07 12.15 5.87
N VAL A 33 -9.18 12.26 7.20
CA VAL A 33 -8.12 11.78 8.12
C VAL A 33 -8.02 10.26 8.08
N ILE A 34 -9.16 9.56 8.03
CA ILE A 34 -9.21 8.10 7.90
C ILE A 34 -8.51 7.66 6.60
N ILE A 35 -8.87 8.27 5.46
CA ILE A 35 -8.25 7.95 4.17
C ILE A 35 -6.74 8.19 4.22
N ALA A 36 -6.30 9.35 4.70
CA ALA A 36 -4.87 9.69 4.76
C ALA A 36 -4.09 8.71 5.64
N ALA A 37 -4.65 8.33 6.79
CA ALA A 37 -4.05 7.37 7.70
C ALA A 37 -3.95 5.96 7.07
N VAL A 38 -5.03 5.47 6.47
CA VAL A 38 -5.05 4.16 5.79
C VAL A 38 -4.05 4.13 4.64
N ILE A 39 -4.01 5.16 3.78
CA ILE A 39 -3.04 5.24 2.67
C ILE A 39 -1.61 5.22 3.20
N THR A 40 -1.33 5.96 4.28
CA THR A 40 0.00 6.02 4.88
C THR A 40 0.42 4.64 5.41
N VAL A 41 -0.44 3.99 6.20
CA VAL A 41 -0.18 2.68 6.79
C VAL A 41 -0.03 1.62 5.70
N ALA A 42 -0.90 1.61 4.70
CA ALA A 42 -0.82 0.70 3.55
C ALA A 42 0.49 0.87 2.77
N SER A 43 0.94 2.12 2.54
CA SER A 43 2.19 2.41 1.84
C SER A 43 3.40 1.87 2.59
N VAL A 44 3.45 2.06 3.91
CA VAL A 44 4.53 1.53 4.75
C VAL A 44 4.55 -0.01 4.73
N LYS A 45 3.37 -0.65 4.83
CA LYS A 45 3.25 -2.12 4.73
C LYS A 45 3.74 -2.63 3.38
N ALA A 46 3.35 -1.98 2.28
CA ALA A 46 3.78 -2.36 0.93
C ALA A 46 5.31 -2.33 0.79
N ILE A 47 5.96 -1.26 1.27
CA ILE A 47 7.43 -1.15 1.26
C ILE A 47 8.08 -2.27 2.07
N ALA A 48 7.56 -2.56 3.26
CA ALA A 48 8.08 -3.65 4.10
C ALA A 48 7.94 -5.02 3.42
N VAL A 49 6.81 -5.28 2.77
CA VAL A 49 6.57 -6.54 2.04
C VAL A 49 7.52 -6.68 0.85
N VAL A 50 7.61 -5.67 0.01
CA VAL A 50 8.48 -5.63 -1.18
C VAL A 50 9.96 -5.78 -0.78
N SER A 51 10.39 -5.10 0.29
CA SER A 51 11.79 -5.09 0.70
C SER A 51 12.24 -6.38 1.39
N ILE A 52 11.36 -7.00 2.18
CA ILE A 52 11.74 -8.09 3.11
C ILE A 52 11.26 -9.46 2.64
N TYR A 53 10.04 -9.55 2.11
CA TYR A 53 9.46 -10.84 1.71
C TYR A 53 9.76 -11.20 0.26
N GLN A 54 9.75 -10.22 -0.64
CA GLN A 54 10.01 -10.48 -2.06
C GLN A 54 11.50 -10.63 -2.40
N HIS A 55 12.41 -10.49 -1.42
CA HIS A 55 13.86 -10.60 -1.60
C HIS A 55 14.42 -9.80 -2.79
N LEU A 56 13.70 -8.76 -3.23
CA LEU A 56 13.98 -8.02 -4.46
C LEU A 56 15.35 -7.36 -4.45
N LYS A 57 15.99 -7.22 -3.29
CA LYS A 57 17.36 -6.74 -3.19
C LYS A 57 18.35 -7.62 -3.97
N ASP A 58 18.11 -8.92 -4.04
CA ASP A 58 19.06 -9.90 -4.60
C ASP A 58 18.70 -10.31 -6.05
N GLU A 59 17.54 -9.88 -6.56
CA GLU A 59 17.05 -10.20 -7.90
C GLU A 59 17.66 -9.30 -9.00
N PRO A 60 17.59 -9.66 -10.29
CA PRO A 60 18.01 -8.78 -11.38
C PRO A 60 17.07 -7.58 -11.54
N THR A 61 17.60 -6.45 -12.03
CA THR A 61 16.89 -5.15 -12.12
C THR A 61 15.55 -5.23 -12.85
N SER A 62 15.42 -6.11 -13.85
CA SER A 62 14.16 -6.35 -14.57
C SER A 62 13.02 -6.82 -13.65
N VAL A 63 13.33 -7.68 -12.67
CA VAL A 63 12.36 -8.19 -11.69
C VAL A 63 12.07 -7.13 -10.62
N LYS A 64 13.08 -6.36 -10.20
CA LYS A 64 12.89 -5.23 -9.26
C LYS A 64 11.99 -4.13 -9.79
N MET A 65 12.06 -3.87 -11.09
CA MET A 65 11.26 -2.83 -11.74
C MET A 65 9.82 -3.27 -11.99
N PHE A 66 9.54 -4.57 -12.03
CA PHE A 66 8.19 -5.07 -12.35
C PHE A 66 7.09 -4.54 -11.42
N PRO A 67 7.22 -4.59 -10.07
CA PRO A 67 6.21 -4.02 -9.16
C PRO A 67 6.03 -2.51 -9.35
N LEU A 68 7.12 -1.78 -9.61
CA LEU A 68 7.09 -0.33 -9.82
C LEU A 68 6.36 0.02 -11.13
N THR A 69 6.69 -0.68 -12.22
CA THR A 69 6.03 -0.51 -13.51
C THR A 69 4.55 -0.83 -13.41
N LEU A 70 4.19 -1.91 -12.71
CA LEU A 70 2.79 -2.29 -12.48
C LEU A 70 2.05 -1.23 -11.65
N LEU A 71 2.69 -0.67 -10.60
CA LEU A 71 2.12 0.40 -9.79
C LEU A 71 1.85 1.66 -10.63
N ILE A 72 2.81 2.07 -11.46
CA ILE A 72 2.65 3.23 -12.37
C ILE A 72 1.49 2.98 -13.34
N LEU A 73 1.41 1.79 -13.94
CA LEU A 73 0.31 1.41 -14.83
C LEU A 73 -1.04 1.49 -14.12
N LEU A 74 -1.14 0.98 -12.88
CA LEU A 74 -2.37 1.05 -12.08
C LEU A 74 -2.76 2.49 -11.76
N ILE A 75 -1.80 3.36 -11.44
CA ILE A 75 -2.05 4.78 -11.18
C ILE A 75 -2.58 5.46 -12.46
N VAL A 76 -1.93 5.23 -13.61
CA VAL A 76 -2.37 5.78 -14.89
C VAL A 76 -3.79 5.29 -15.23
N PHE A 77 -4.04 4.00 -15.06
CA PHE A 77 -5.37 3.42 -15.29
C PHE A 77 -6.42 4.04 -14.38
N LEU A 78 -6.12 4.24 -13.09
CA LEU A 78 -7.02 4.87 -12.13
C LEU A 78 -7.33 6.32 -12.50
N LEU A 79 -6.32 7.10 -12.90
CA LEU A 79 -6.49 8.48 -13.33
C LEU A 79 -7.34 8.59 -14.60
N LEU A 80 -7.15 7.68 -15.57
CA LEU A 80 -7.99 7.60 -16.76
C LEU A 80 -9.43 7.25 -16.41
N ALA A 81 -9.65 6.28 -15.52
CA ALA A 81 -10.98 5.91 -15.06
C ALA A 81 -11.69 7.09 -14.37
N LEU A 82 -10.97 7.83 -13.52
CA LEU A 82 -11.48 9.06 -12.89
C LEU A 82 -11.85 10.12 -13.93
N LEU A 83 -10.97 10.37 -14.91
CA LEU A 83 -11.22 11.34 -15.97
C LEU A 83 -12.47 11.00 -16.79
N ILE A 84 -12.70 9.72 -17.09
CA ILE A 84 -13.88 9.24 -17.81
C ILE A 84 -15.15 9.32 -16.94
N ALA A 85 -15.02 9.08 -15.63
CA ALA A 85 -16.16 9.11 -14.71
C ALA A 85 -16.62 10.53 -14.34
N MET A 86 -15.71 11.52 -14.30
CA MET A 86 -16.00 12.90 -13.88
C MET A 86 -17.12 13.61 -14.68
N PRO A 87 -17.17 13.55 -16.02
CA PRO A 87 -18.25 14.16 -16.80
C PRO A 87 -19.65 13.61 -16.46
N ASN A 88 -19.73 12.34 -16.08
CA ASN A 88 -21.01 11.69 -15.76
C ASN A 88 -21.55 12.05 -14.36
N MET A 89 -20.71 12.60 -13.47
CA MET A 89 -21.10 13.00 -12.11
C MET A 89 -21.59 14.45 -12.01
N MET A 90 -21.34 15.30 -13.02
CA MET A 90 -21.79 16.70 -13.04
C MET A 90 -23.17 16.90 -13.70
N VAL A 91 -23.78 15.83 -14.20
CA VAL A 91 -25.05 15.85 -14.96
C VAL A 91 -26.25 15.36 -14.10
N GLN A 92 -26.04 15.12 -12.80
CA GLN A 92 -27.10 14.82 -11.83
C GLN A 92 -27.27 15.98 -10.85
#